data_AF-A0A920NV55-F1
#
_entry.id   AF-A0A920NV55-F1
#
_cell.length_a   1.000
_cell.length_b   1.000
_cell.length_c   1.000
_cell.angle_alpha   90.00
_cell.angle_beta   90.00
_cell.angle_gamma   90.00
#
_symmetry.space_group_name_H-M   'P 1'
#
loop_
_entity.id
_entity.type
_entity.pdbx_description
1 polymer ?
#
loop_
_entity_poly.entity_id
_entity_poly.type
_entity_poly.pdbx_seq_one_letter_code
_entity_poly.pdbx_strand_id
1 'polypeptide(L)'
;MAGLYYALNKYGTLSWGEVLDPAIKLAEDGFVVPHDLSSVLSNYKKRLTANEATAKAYYKANKETYSAGEVIKLPDLAWSLKELKKVGPDAFYKGKIAEKIVAEMQLNGGLITAKDLANYKVKERLPVQGTFKGYEIVSMPPSSSGGVHLIQMLNMLEPFSLKEMGFGSAQSIHLMSEVMKRAYADRSKYLGDTDFVSVPLKGLTDKEYAKALLKEIFLKKSDPI
;
A
#
# COMPACT_ATOMS: atom_id res chain seq x y z
N MET A 1 -3.40 -12.16 0.33
CA MET A 1 -4.20 -13.19 -0.37
C MET A 1 -5.70 -13.06 -0.09
N ALA A 2 -6.14 -13.05 1.17
CA ALA A 2 -7.56 -13.01 1.51
C ALA A 2 -8.31 -11.81 0.91
N GLY A 3 -7.71 -10.61 0.83
CA GLY A 3 -8.35 -9.45 0.20
C GLY A 3 -8.62 -9.64 -1.30
N LEU A 4 -7.66 -10.18 -2.05
CA LEU A 4 -7.82 -10.49 -3.48
C LEU A 4 -8.93 -11.53 -3.69
N TYR A 5 -8.92 -12.59 -2.87
CA TYR A 5 -9.93 -13.64 -2.93
C TYR A 5 -11.33 -13.12 -2.54
N TYR A 6 -11.44 -12.31 -1.49
CA TYR A 6 -12.69 -11.67 -1.09
C TYR A 6 -13.27 -10.80 -2.21
N ALA A 7 -12.45 -9.94 -2.81
CA ALA A 7 -12.89 -9.07 -3.90
C ALA A 7 -13.32 -9.87 -5.13
N LEU A 8 -12.55 -10.89 -5.54
CA LEU A 8 -12.92 -11.74 -6.66
C LEU A 8 -14.23 -12.48 -6.41
N ASN A 9 -14.39 -13.11 -5.23
CA ASN A 9 -15.60 -13.86 -4.91
C ASN A 9 -16.84 -12.98 -4.81
N LYS A 10 -16.69 -11.74 -4.32
CA LYS A 10 -17.82 -10.84 -4.09
C LYS A 10 -18.21 -10.03 -5.32
N TYR A 11 -17.23 -9.61 -6.12
CA TYR A 11 -17.42 -8.63 -7.19
C TYR A 11 -16.90 -9.09 -8.56
N GLY A 12 -16.12 -10.16 -8.63
CA GLY A 12 -15.53 -10.63 -9.86
C GLY A 12 -16.40 -11.64 -10.60
N THR A 13 -15.96 -11.99 -11.81
CA THR A 13 -16.66 -12.92 -12.70
C THR A 13 -15.79 -14.09 -13.17
N LEU A 14 -14.46 -14.00 -13.01
CA LEU A 14 -13.51 -15.06 -13.32
C LEU A 14 -13.29 -15.96 -12.10
N SER A 15 -12.92 -17.22 -12.33
CA SER A 15 -12.53 -18.13 -11.27
C SER A 15 -11.16 -17.76 -10.66
N TRP A 16 -10.93 -18.20 -9.42
CA TRP A 16 -9.65 -18.03 -8.74
C TRP A 16 -8.47 -18.64 -9.50
N GLY A 17 -8.70 -19.76 -10.18
CA GLY A 17 -7.67 -20.40 -11.00
C GLY A 17 -7.28 -19.57 -12.22
N GLU A 18 -8.28 -19.04 -12.95
CA GLU A 18 -8.05 -18.23 -14.15
C GLU A 18 -7.21 -16.98 -13.86
N VAL A 19 -7.49 -16.30 -12.74
CA VAL A 19 -6.73 -15.08 -12.39
C VAL A 19 -5.31 -15.36 -11.88
N LEU A 20 -5.03 -16.58 -11.41
CA LEU A 20 -3.70 -16.98 -10.93
C LEU A 20 -2.79 -17.52 -12.05
N ASP A 21 -3.37 -18.09 -13.10
CA ASP A 21 -2.61 -18.78 -14.15
C ASP A 21 -1.53 -17.92 -14.82
N PRO A 22 -1.77 -16.64 -15.16
CA PRO A 22 -0.73 -15.78 -15.70
C PRO A 22 0.46 -15.60 -14.74
N ALA A 23 0.19 -15.47 -13.43
CA ALA A 23 1.24 -15.30 -12.43
C ALA A 23 2.02 -16.59 -12.19
N ILE A 24 1.35 -17.76 -12.21
CA ILE A 24 2.02 -19.07 -12.15
C ILE A 24 2.98 -19.20 -13.33
N LYS A 25 2.51 -18.91 -14.55
CA LYS A 25 3.34 -19.00 -15.75
C LYS A 25 4.58 -18.11 -15.67
N LEU A 26 4.43 -16.84 -15.27
CA LEU A 26 5.56 -15.92 -15.11
C LEU A 26 6.57 -16.40 -14.06
N ALA A 27 6.10 -17.00 -12.96
CA ALA A 27 6.99 -17.53 -11.93
C ALA A 27 7.73 -18.81 -12.40
N GLU A 28 7.09 -19.67 -13.19
CA GLU A 28 7.66 -20.94 -13.67
C GLU A 28 8.57 -20.78 -14.88
N ASP A 29 8.05 -20.16 -15.92
CA ASP A 29 8.76 -19.97 -17.19
C ASP A 29 9.82 -18.86 -17.04
N GLY A 30 9.60 -17.97 -16.07
CA GLY A 30 10.40 -16.79 -15.84
C GLY A 30 9.95 -15.60 -16.66
N PHE A 31 10.53 -14.44 -16.34
CA PHE A 31 10.29 -13.20 -17.07
C PHE A 31 11.58 -12.42 -17.25
N VAL A 32 11.60 -11.58 -18.30
CA VAL A 32 12.73 -10.69 -18.58
C VAL A 32 12.79 -9.60 -17.52
N VAL A 33 13.95 -9.48 -16.88
CA VAL A 33 14.21 -8.49 -15.84
C VAL A 33 14.22 -7.09 -16.47
N PRO A 34 13.31 -6.17 -16.08
CA PRO A 34 13.37 -4.78 -16.51
C PRO A 34 14.47 -4.01 -15.77
N HIS A 35 14.86 -2.85 -16.32
CA HIS A 35 15.87 -1.97 -15.70
C HIS A 35 15.54 -1.62 -14.25
N ASP A 36 14.26 -1.33 -13.96
CA ASP A 36 13.83 -0.97 -12.60
C ASP A 36 14.06 -2.11 -11.61
N LEU A 37 13.73 -3.36 -11.98
CA LEU A 37 13.95 -4.51 -11.10
C LEU A 37 15.44 -4.76 -10.89
N SER A 38 16.26 -4.68 -11.94
CA SER A 38 17.72 -4.83 -11.83
C SER A 38 18.34 -3.77 -10.89
N SER A 39 17.89 -2.52 -11.00
CA SER A 39 18.29 -1.41 -10.14
C SER A 39 17.87 -1.65 -8.69
N VAL A 40 16.61 -2.04 -8.45
CA VAL A 40 16.10 -2.36 -7.11
C VAL A 40 16.89 -3.51 -6.47
N LEU A 41 17.10 -4.62 -7.18
CA LEU A 41 17.85 -5.75 -6.65
C LEU A 41 19.31 -5.39 -6.34
N SER A 42 19.92 -4.51 -7.12
CA SER A 42 21.26 -4.00 -6.85
C SER A 42 21.29 -3.11 -5.60
N ASN A 43 20.38 -2.14 -5.50
CA ASN A 43 20.29 -1.21 -4.37
C ASN A 43 20.01 -1.93 -3.04
N TYR A 44 19.25 -3.03 -3.07
CA TYR A 44 18.90 -3.80 -1.87
C TYR A 44 19.74 -5.07 -1.66
N LYS A 45 20.80 -5.30 -2.46
CA LYS A 45 21.64 -6.52 -2.41
C LYS A 45 22.06 -6.87 -0.99
N LYS A 46 22.71 -5.94 -0.27
CA LYS A 46 23.17 -6.17 1.10
C LYS A 46 22.08 -6.71 2.03
N ARG A 47 20.86 -6.16 1.95
CA ARG A 47 19.73 -6.55 2.80
C ARG A 47 19.14 -7.89 2.36
N LEU A 48 18.90 -8.05 1.06
CA LEU A 48 18.20 -9.23 0.54
C LEU A 48 19.11 -10.48 0.50
N THR A 49 20.42 -10.31 0.41
CA THR A 49 21.36 -11.44 0.49
C THR A 49 21.75 -11.82 1.92
N ALA A 50 21.26 -11.10 2.94
CA ALA A 50 21.48 -11.43 4.35
C ALA A 50 20.61 -12.62 4.82
N ASN A 51 19.51 -12.91 4.11
CA ASN A 51 18.71 -14.11 4.30
C ASN A 51 18.92 -15.06 3.10
N GLU A 52 19.23 -16.32 3.38
CA GLU A 52 19.59 -17.29 2.33
C GLU A 52 18.43 -17.60 1.38
N ALA A 53 17.19 -17.70 1.89
CA ALA A 53 16.02 -17.97 1.06
C ALA A 53 15.77 -16.83 0.05
N THR A 54 15.92 -15.59 0.51
CA THR A 54 15.79 -14.40 -0.36
C THR A 54 16.94 -14.31 -1.36
N ALA A 55 18.18 -14.60 -0.93
CA ALA A 55 19.34 -14.65 -1.81
C ALA A 55 19.13 -15.66 -2.95
N LYS A 56 18.69 -16.88 -2.60
CA LYS A 56 18.41 -17.95 -3.54
C LYS A 56 17.29 -17.60 -4.53
N ALA A 57 16.25 -16.91 -4.07
CA ALA A 57 15.10 -16.57 -4.90
C ALA A 57 15.38 -15.45 -5.92
N TYR A 58 16.16 -14.43 -5.53
CA TYR A 58 16.26 -13.19 -6.32
C TYR A 58 17.65 -12.88 -6.88
N TYR A 59 18.68 -13.65 -6.51
CA TYR A 59 20.04 -13.46 -6.99
C TYR A 59 20.55 -14.74 -7.66
N LYS A 60 21.60 -14.59 -8.47
CA LYS A 60 22.31 -15.72 -9.07
C LYS A 60 23.00 -16.54 -7.97
N ALA A 61 23.44 -17.76 -8.29
CA ALA A 61 24.08 -18.65 -7.31
C ALA A 61 25.31 -18.04 -6.61
N ASN A 62 26.05 -17.18 -7.31
CA ASN A 62 27.18 -16.41 -6.78
C ASN A 62 26.76 -15.09 -6.08
N LYS A 63 25.46 -14.91 -5.80
CA LYS A 63 24.84 -13.70 -5.24
C LYS A 63 24.97 -12.45 -6.12
N GLU A 64 25.31 -12.59 -7.41
CA GLU A 64 25.22 -11.50 -8.39
C GLU A 64 23.76 -11.14 -8.70
N THR A 65 23.53 -9.88 -9.05
CA THR A 65 22.21 -9.40 -9.47
C THR A 65 21.92 -9.84 -10.92
N TYR A 66 20.65 -9.99 -11.27
CA TYR A 66 20.24 -10.10 -12.67
C TYR A 66 20.27 -8.72 -13.35
N SER A 67 20.96 -8.62 -14.47
CA SER A 67 20.97 -7.47 -15.36
C SER A 67 19.65 -7.34 -16.12
N ALA A 68 19.32 -6.12 -16.54
CA ALA A 68 18.19 -5.92 -17.45
C ALA A 68 18.36 -6.76 -18.72
N GLY A 69 17.28 -7.40 -19.17
CA GLY A 69 17.30 -8.32 -20.31
C GLY A 69 17.57 -9.78 -19.97
N GLU A 70 18.10 -10.09 -18.79
CA GLU A 70 18.22 -11.47 -18.32
C GLU A 70 16.86 -12.03 -17.88
N VAL A 71 16.74 -13.36 -17.82
CA VAL A 71 15.52 -14.03 -17.36
C VAL A 71 15.69 -14.52 -15.93
N ILE A 72 14.75 -14.15 -15.05
CA ILE A 72 14.64 -14.68 -13.69
C ILE A 72 13.47 -15.65 -13.60
N LYS A 73 13.68 -16.79 -12.92
CA LYS A 73 12.64 -17.77 -12.59
C LYS A 73 12.42 -17.83 -11.08
N LEU A 74 11.19 -18.05 -10.65
CA LEU A 74 10.77 -18.05 -9.25
C LEU A 74 10.02 -19.36 -8.90
N PRO A 75 10.68 -20.53 -8.91
CA PRO A 75 10.02 -21.83 -8.76
C PRO A 75 9.32 -22.01 -7.40
N ASP A 76 9.88 -21.47 -6.32
CA ASP A 76 9.26 -21.56 -4.98
C ASP A 76 7.98 -20.68 -4.89
N LEU A 77 7.97 -19.55 -5.61
CA LEU A 77 6.77 -18.71 -5.76
C LEU A 77 5.72 -19.41 -6.64
N ALA A 78 6.14 -20.03 -7.74
CA ALA A 78 5.25 -20.81 -8.58
C ALA A 78 4.58 -21.96 -7.81
N TRP A 79 5.33 -22.70 -7.00
CA TRP A 79 4.78 -23.70 -6.10
C TRP A 79 3.71 -23.11 -5.17
N SER A 80 4.00 -21.95 -4.56
CA SER A 80 3.06 -21.26 -3.67
C SER A 80 1.77 -20.85 -4.41
N LEU A 81 1.88 -20.31 -5.62
CA LEU A 81 0.74 -19.93 -6.46
C LEU A 81 -0.07 -21.16 -6.91
N LYS A 82 0.57 -22.31 -7.17
CA LYS A 82 -0.10 -23.58 -7.47
C LYS A 82 -0.85 -24.15 -6.28
N GLU A 83 -0.28 -24.08 -5.08
CA GLU A 83 -1.00 -24.46 -3.85
C GLU A 83 -2.22 -23.56 -3.62
N LEU A 84 -2.09 -22.25 -3.85
CA LEU A 84 -3.20 -21.30 -3.83
C LEU A 84 -4.28 -21.62 -4.87
N LYS A 85 -3.89 -22.01 -6.09
CA LYS A 85 -4.84 -22.41 -7.14
C LYS A 85 -5.60 -23.69 -6.74
N LYS A 86 -4.90 -24.65 -6.13
CA LYS A 86 -5.48 -25.96 -5.76
C LYS A 86 -6.40 -25.91 -4.54
N VAL A 87 -5.97 -25.22 -3.48
CA VAL A 87 -6.62 -25.26 -2.15
C VAL A 87 -7.41 -23.97 -1.87
N GLY A 88 -7.20 -22.93 -2.67
CA GLY A 88 -7.76 -21.60 -2.41
C GLY A 88 -6.92 -20.82 -1.38
N PRO A 89 -7.47 -19.73 -0.81
CA PRO A 89 -6.72 -18.85 0.10
C PRO A 89 -6.24 -19.56 1.36
N ASP A 90 -6.93 -20.62 1.81
CA ASP A 90 -6.57 -21.38 3.00
C ASP A 90 -5.19 -22.05 2.87
N ALA A 91 -4.66 -22.25 1.65
CA ALA A 91 -3.28 -22.67 1.46
C ALA A 91 -2.28 -21.74 2.17
N PHE A 92 -2.53 -20.43 2.11
CA PHE A 92 -1.70 -19.37 2.68
C PHE A 92 -1.91 -19.18 4.19
N TYR A 93 -3.15 -19.35 4.67
CA TYR A 93 -3.51 -19.02 6.05
C TYR A 93 -3.55 -20.23 6.99
N LYS A 94 -3.71 -21.45 6.46
CA LYS A 94 -3.87 -22.69 7.24
C LYS A 94 -3.12 -23.90 6.67
N GLY A 95 -2.69 -23.84 5.41
CA GLY A 95 -2.05 -24.94 4.71
C GLY A 95 -0.53 -24.89 4.69
N LYS A 96 0.08 -25.57 3.71
CA LYS A 96 1.54 -25.73 3.59
C LYS A 96 2.33 -24.43 3.50
N ILE A 97 1.73 -23.36 2.95
CA ILE A 97 2.40 -22.05 2.92
C ILE A 97 2.39 -21.45 4.33
N ALA A 98 1.30 -21.59 5.09
CA ALA A 98 1.24 -21.15 6.48
C ALA A 98 2.28 -21.87 7.35
N GLU A 99 2.42 -23.19 7.18
CA GLU A 99 3.45 -23.99 7.86
C GLU A 99 4.86 -23.45 7.58
N LYS A 100 5.16 -23.13 6.31
CA LYS A 100 6.46 -22.54 5.92
C LYS A 100 6.69 -21.16 6.54
N ILE A 101 5.66 -20.30 6.58
CA ILE A 101 5.75 -18.98 7.22
C ILE A 101 6.05 -19.13 8.71
N VAL A 102 5.33 -20.01 9.41
CA VAL A 102 5.52 -20.24 10.85
C VAL A 102 6.90 -20.81 11.15
N ALA A 103 7.37 -21.77 10.35
CA ALA A 103 8.71 -22.32 10.49
C ALA A 103 9.80 -21.24 10.32
N GLU A 104 9.68 -20.38 9.30
CA GLU A 104 10.63 -19.28 9.07
C GLU A 104 10.60 -18.27 10.23
N MET A 105 9.43 -17.96 10.77
CA MET A 105 9.29 -17.07 11.92
C MET A 105 9.95 -17.67 13.16
N GLN A 106 9.69 -18.94 13.47
CA GLN A 106 10.30 -19.62 14.61
C GLN A 106 11.83 -19.68 14.49
N LEU A 107 12.34 -19.99 13.29
CA LEU A 107 13.78 -20.08 13.04
C LEU A 107 14.51 -18.75 13.31
N ASN A 108 13.86 -17.62 13.04
CA ASN A 108 14.46 -16.29 13.10
C ASN A 108 13.96 -15.43 14.28
N GLY A 109 13.22 -16.00 15.24
CA GLY A 109 12.67 -15.28 16.39
C GLY A 109 11.54 -14.28 16.04
N GLY A 110 10.83 -14.51 14.93
CA GLY A 110 9.64 -13.77 14.52
C GLY A 110 8.39 -14.15 15.33
N LEU A 111 7.35 -13.30 15.22
CA LEU A 111 6.16 -13.37 16.08
C LEU A 111 4.92 -13.99 15.42
N ILE A 112 4.92 -14.15 14.10
CA ILE A 112 3.73 -14.64 13.38
C ILE A 112 3.57 -16.14 13.62
N THR A 113 2.44 -16.53 14.20
CA THR A 113 2.07 -17.93 14.47
C THR A 113 0.99 -18.43 13.51
N ALA A 114 0.74 -19.74 13.53
CA ALA A 114 -0.39 -20.34 12.80
C ALA A 114 -1.73 -19.75 13.25
N LYS A 115 -1.85 -19.39 14.54
CA LYS A 115 -3.05 -18.75 15.09
C LYS A 115 -3.25 -17.35 14.52
N ASP A 116 -2.18 -16.57 14.32
CA ASP A 116 -2.28 -15.23 13.72
C ASP A 116 -2.73 -15.32 12.27
N LEU A 117 -2.15 -16.25 11.50
CA LEU A 117 -2.53 -16.49 10.11
C LEU A 117 -3.99 -16.95 9.99
N ALA A 118 -4.42 -17.92 10.81
CA ALA A 118 -5.78 -18.43 10.80
C ALA A 118 -6.83 -17.39 11.23
N ASN A 119 -6.44 -16.44 12.08
CA ASN A 119 -7.32 -15.37 12.57
C ASN A 119 -7.34 -14.12 11.68
N TYR A 120 -6.51 -14.06 10.63
CA TYR A 120 -6.52 -12.93 9.71
C TYR A 120 -7.88 -12.80 9.02
N LYS A 121 -8.46 -11.60 9.06
CA LYS A 121 -9.77 -11.31 8.45
C LYS A 121 -9.71 -10.04 7.61
N VAL A 122 -10.34 -10.11 6.44
CA VAL A 122 -10.61 -8.94 5.62
C VAL A 122 -11.78 -8.17 6.24
N LYS A 123 -11.65 -6.85 6.30
CA LYS A 123 -12.75 -5.96 6.65
C LYS A 123 -13.05 -5.06 5.47
N GLU A 124 -14.24 -5.22 4.92
CA GLU A 124 -14.77 -4.25 3.96
C GLU A 124 -15.29 -3.04 4.74
N ARG A 125 -14.96 -1.85 4.26
CA ARG A 125 -15.28 -0.59 4.92
C ARG A 125 -15.87 0.37 3.90
N LEU A 126 -16.77 1.23 4.36
CA LEU A 126 -17.25 2.33 3.55
C LEU A 126 -16.08 3.29 3.23
N PRO A 127 -15.94 3.74 1.97
CA PRO A 127 -14.91 4.69 1.63
C PRO A 127 -15.12 6.02 2.38
N VAL A 128 -14.03 6.77 2.55
CA VAL A 128 -14.19 8.19 2.88
C VAL A 128 -14.57 8.93 1.61
N GLN A 129 -15.55 9.81 1.73
CA GLN A 129 -16.11 10.56 0.62
C GLN A 129 -16.07 12.06 0.93
N GLY A 130 -15.81 12.84 -0.11
CA GLY A 130 -15.80 14.30 -0.06
C GLY A 130 -16.09 14.88 -1.43
N THR A 131 -16.04 16.21 -1.52
CA THR A 131 -16.26 16.92 -2.79
C THR A 131 -15.18 17.96 -2.99
N PHE A 132 -14.78 18.14 -4.25
CA PHE A 132 -13.83 19.17 -4.65
C PHE A 132 -14.23 19.75 -6.00
N LYS A 133 -14.58 21.05 -6.05
CA LYS A 133 -14.90 21.78 -7.28
C LYS A 133 -15.96 21.08 -8.16
N GLY A 134 -16.99 20.53 -7.53
CA GLY A 134 -18.10 19.82 -8.20
C GLY A 134 -17.86 18.34 -8.49
N TYR A 135 -16.68 17.79 -8.18
CA TYR A 135 -16.38 16.36 -8.30
C TYR A 135 -16.58 15.63 -6.98
N GLU A 136 -17.08 14.41 -7.05
CA GLU A 136 -17.03 13.47 -5.92
C GLU A 136 -15.63 12.86 -5.80
N ILE A 137 -15.12 12.82 -4.57
CA ILE A 137 -13.84 12.23 -4.23
C ILE A 137 -14.11 11.03 -3.34
N VAL A 138 -13.73 9.83 -3.79
CA VAL A 138 -13.89 8.56 -3.06
C VAL A 138 -12.50 7.98 -2.80
N SER A 139 -12.17 7.70 -1.54
CA SER A 139 -10.84 7.23 -1.16
C SER A 139 -10.84 6.26 0.03
N MET A 140 -9.66 5.70 0.35
CA MET A 140 -9.51 4.65 1.35
C MET A 140 -9.73 5.20 2.79
N PRO A 141 -10.61 4.58 3.60
CA PRO A 141 -10.82 4.94 5.00
C PRO A 141 -9.68 4.42 5.91
N PRO A 142 -9.69 4.76 7.21
CA PRO A 142 -8.87 4.05 8.19
C PRO A 142 -8.97 2.52 8.06
N SER A 143 -7.88 1.77 8.25
CA SER A 143 -6.59 2.17 8.82
C SER A 143 -5.64 2.96 7.89
N SER A 144 -6.06 3.30 6.68
CA SER A 144 -5.34 4.30 5.88
C SER A 144 -5.60 5.72 6.39
N SER A 145 -4.55 6.54 6.42
CA SER A 145 -4.67 7.98 6.66
C SER A 145 -4.86 8.78 5.36
N GLY A 146 -4.61 8.16 4.20
CA GLY A 146 -4.51 8.86 2.93
C GLY A 146 -5.82 9.52 2.50
N GLY A 147 -6.94 8.79 2.51
CA GLY A 147 -8.21 9.33 2.02
C GLY A 147 -8.75 10.49 2.85
N VAL A 148 -8.64 10.38 4.17
CA VAL A 148 -9.10 11.41 5.12
C VAL A 148 -8.36 12.73 4.87
N HIS A 149 -7.02 12.68 4.87
CA HIS A 149 -6.23 13.88 4.69
C HIS A 149 -6.22 14.38 3.25
N LEU A 150 -6.40 13.51 2.25
CA LEU A 150 -6.65 13.95 0.88
C LEU A 150 -7.90 14.85 0.82
N ILE A 151 -9.02 14.40 1.37
CA ILE A 151 -10.26 15.18 1.40
C ILE A 151 -10.08 16.46 2.24
N GLN A 152 -9.42 16.38 3.39
CA GLN A 152 -9.12 17.54 4.23
C GLN A 152 -8.31 18.61 3.46
N MET A 153 -7.23 18.19 2.78
CA MET A 153 -6.39 19.09 1.97
C MET A 153 -7.17 19.66 0.80
N LEU A 154 -7.98 18.86 0.11
CA LEU A 154 -8.82 19.34 -0.97
C LEU A 154 -9.86 20.37 -0.48
N ASN A 155 -10.47 20.14 0.69
CA ASN A 155 -11.37 21.12 1.31
C ASN A 155 -10.66 22.46 1.61
N MET A 156 -9.40 22.41 2.07
CA MET A 156 -8.59 23.62 2.27
C MET A 156 -8.23 24.31 0.94
N LEU A 157 -7.98 23.55 -0.12
CA LEU A 157 -7.59 24.12 -1.41
C LEU A 157 -8.80 24.62 -2.23
N GLU A 158 -10.01 24.16 -1.94
CA GLU A 158 -11.21 24.45 -2.71
C GLU A 158 -11.55 25.95 -2.87
N PRO A 159 -11.32 26.83 -1.89
CA PRO A 159 -11.56 28.27 -2.06
C PRO A 159 -10.60 28.94 -3.04
N PHE A 160 -9.46 28.33 -3.37
CA PHE A 160 -8.43 28.94 -4.20
C PHE A 160 -8.58 28.58 -5.68
N SER A 161 -8.08 29.45 -6.56
CA SER A 161 -7.91 29.17 -7.99
C SER A 161 -6.48 28.73 -8.27
N LEU A 162 -6.19 27.45 -8.06
CA LEU A 162 -4.85 26.88 -8.33
C LEU A 162 -4.44 27.00 -9.80
N LYS A 163 -5.42 27.01 -10.71
CA LYS A 163 -5.20 27.22 -12.14
C LYS A 163 -4.64 28.62 -12.41
N GLU A 164 -5.21 29.65 -11.80
CA GLU A 164 -4.73 31.04 -11.94
C GLU A 164 -3.37 31.24 -11.28
N MET A 165 -3.09 30.54 -10.18
CA MET A 165 -1.76 30.58 -9.54
C MET A 165 -0.66 29.96 -10.43
N GLY A 166 -1.00 29.09 -11.38
CA GLY A 166 -0.06 28.44 -12.30
C GLY A 166 0.62 27.22 -11.67
N PHE A 167 0.67 26.12 -12.43
CA PHE A 167 1.35 24.89 -12.00
C PHE A 167 2.84 25.14 -11.77
N GLY A 168 3.34 24.73 -10.59
CA GLY A 168 4.77 24.86 -10.24
C GLY A 168 5.20 26.27 -9.86
N SER A 169 4.28 27.25 -9.79
CA SER A 169 4.61 28.58 -9.29
C SER A 169 4.94 28.55 -7.80
N ALA A 170 5.77 29.48 -7.33
CA ALA A 170 6.10 29.59 -5.92
C ALA A 170 4.84 29.77 -5.04
N GLN A 171 3.83 30.49 -5.54
CA GLN A 171 2.58 30.68 -4.81
C GLN A 171 1.77 29.38 -4.67
N SER A 172 1.64 28.58 -5.73
CA SER A 172 0.90 27.32 -5.69
C SER A 172 1.60 26.30 -4.78
N ILE A 173 2.93 26.20 -4.89
CA ILE A 173 3.76 25.32 -4.05
C ILE A 173 3.69 25.74 -2.58
N HIS A 174 3.77 27.04 -2.29
CA HIS A 174 3.66 27.56 -0.92
C HIS A 174 2.33 27.18 -0.29
N LEU A 175 1.21 27.48 -0.97
CA LEU A 175 -0.11 27.15 -0.46
C LEU A 175 -0.28 25.64 -0.23
N MET A 176 0.12 24.81 -1.20
CA MET A 176 0.03 23.36 -1.06
C MET A 176 0.88 22.84 0.11
N SER A 177 2.08 23.41 0.30
CA SER A 177 2.96 23.04 1.40
C SER A 177 2.35 23.38 2.76
N GLU A 178 1.79 24.57 2.92
CA GLU A 178 1.14 25.00 4.16
C GLU A 178 -0.11 24.15 4.49
N VAL A 179 -0.89 23.79 3.48
CA VAL A 179 -2.02 22.86 3.60
C VAL A 179 -1.54 21.47 4.02
N MET A 180 -0.49 20.94 3.38
CA MET A 180 0.07 19.63 3.72
C MET A 180 0.58 19.60 5.17
N LYS A 181 1.31 20.62 5.62
CA LYS A 181 1.81 20.67 7.01
C LYS A 181 0.68 20.51 8.02
N ARG A 182 -0.43 21.23 7.85
CA ARG A 182 -1.61 21.16 8.74
C ARG A 182 -2.26 19.78 8.73
N ALA A 183 -2.46 19.20 7.55
CA ALA A 183 -3.00 17.84 7.43
C ALA A 183 -2.08 16.78 8.06
N TYR A 184 -0.75 16.93 7.94
CA TYR A 184 0.21 16.01 8.56
C TYR A 184 0.33 16.20 10.08
N ALA A 185 0.15 17.42 10.59
CA ALA A 185 0.03 17.67 12.02
C ALA A 185 -1.18 16.91 12.59
N ASP A 186 -2.35 17.01 11.94
CA ASP A 186 -3.54 16.25 12.33
C ASP A 186 -3.35 14.75 12.20
N ARG A 187 -2.68 14.29 11.13
CA ARG A 187 -2.33 12.88 10.95
C ARG A 187 -1.56 12.34 12.13
N SER A 188 -0.57 13.08 12.63
CA SER A 188 0.26 12.65 13.75
C SER A 188 -0.51 12.52 15.06
N LYS A 189 -1.59 13.30 15.21
CA LYS A 189 -2.36 13.39 16.45
C LYS A 189 -3.57 12.47 16.50
N TYR A 190 -4.27 12.30 15.38
CA TYR A 190 -5.63 11.72 15.38
C TYR A 190 -5.76 10.38 14.66
N LEU A 191 -4.85 10.00 13.77
CA LEU A 191 -5.04 8.83 12.92
C LEU A 191 -4.54 7.53 13.57
N GLY A 192 -5.34 6.48 13.41
CA GLY A 192 -5.01 5.12 13.81
C GLY A 192 -6.02 4.12 13.23
N ASP A 193 -5.88 2.85 13.60
CA ASP A 193 -6.87 1.84 13.24
C ASP A 193 -8.16 2.07 14.04
N THR A 194 -9.26 2.36 13.35
CA THR A 194 -10.57 2.64 13.96
C THR A 194 -11.18 1.45 14.70
N ASP A 195 -10.64 0.24 14.52
CA ASP A 195 -11.03 -0.90 15.34
C ASP A 195 -10.46 -0.83 16.77
N PHE A 196 -9.49 0.07 17.01
CA PHE A 196 -8.77 0.20 18.29
C PHE A 196 -8.84 1.60 18.89
N VAL A 197 -8.94 2.64 18.05
CA VAL A 197 -8.96 4.04 18.50
C VAL A 197 -10.09 4.84 17.85
N SER A 198 -10.58 5.85 18.54
CA SER A 198 -11.56 6.78 17.97
C SER A 198 -10.85 7.81 17.09
N VAL A 199 -11.20 7.86 15.80
CA VAL A 199 -10.71 8.87 14.85
C VAL A 199 -11.84 9.85 14.54
N PRO A 200 -11.64 11.18 14.70
CA PRO A 200 -12.67 12.20 14.45
C PRO A 200 -12.88 12.47 12.95
N LEU A 201 -13.24 11.43 12.18
CA LEU A 201 -13.30 11.47 10.71
C LEU A 201 -14.17 12.60 10.17
N LYS A 202 -15.38 12.76 10.70
CA LYS A 202 -16.30 13.82 10.29
C LYS A 202 -15.68 15.20 10.46
N GLY A 203 -14.97 15.44 11.57
CA GLY A 203 -14.29 16.70 11.84
C GLY A 203 -13.11 16.94 10.89
N LEU A 204 -12.27 15.94 10.68
CA LEU A 204 -11.12 16.03 9.78
C LEU A 204 -11.53 16.31 8.32
N THR A 205 -12.66 15.78 7.87
CA THR A 205 -13.16 15.99 6.51
C THR A 205 -14.21 17.12 6.40
N ASP A 206 -14.43 17.89 7.47
CA ASP A 206 -15.40 18.98 7.48
C ASP A 206 -14.85 20.23 6.77
N LYS A 207 -15.71 20.91 5.99
CA LYS A 207 -15.30 22.12 5.25
C LYS A 207 -15.15 23.34 6.16
N GLU A 208 -15.89 23.45 7.26
CA GLU A 208 -15.70 24.53 8.23
C GLU A 208 -14.41 24.34 9.03
N TYR A 209 -14.07 23.09 9.37
CA TYR A 209 -12.76 22.79 9.96
C TYR A 209 -11.61 23.15 9.01
N ALA A 210 -11.72 22.80 7.72
CA ALA A 210 -10.76 23.22 6.71
C ALA A 210 -10.62 24.76 6.63
N LYS A 211 -11.74 25.50 6.66
CA LYS A 211 -11.71 26.98 6.72
C LYS A 211 -11.00 27.51 7.98
N ALA A 212 -11.15 26.84 9.13
CA ALA A 212 -10.44 27.22 10.34
C ALA A 212 -8.91 27.08 10.17
N LEU A 213 -8.46 25.95 9.63
CA LEU A 213 -7.03 25.71 9.34
C LEU A 213 -6.46 26.72 8.34
N LEU A 214 -7.26 27.15 7.35
CA LEU A 214 -6.84 28.16 6.37
C LEU A 214 -6.57 29.55 6.99
N LYS A 215 -7.28 29.91 8.06
CA LYS A 215 -7.05 31.21 8.74
C LYS A 215 -5.65 31.31 9.35
N GLU A 216 -5.01 30.17 9.57
CA GLU A 216 -3.65 30.08 10.08
C GLU A 216 -2.60 30.19 8.96
N ILE A 217 -2.96 30.20 7.67
CA ILE A 217 -2.00 30.24 6.55
C ILE A 217 -1.68 31.69 6.16
N PHE A 218 -0.41 32.09 6.29
CA PHE A 218 0.08 33.33 5.67
C PHE A 218 0.57 33.08 4.23
N LEU A 219 -0.06 33.71 3.24
CA LEU A 219 0.28 33.46 1.82
C LEU A 219 1.68 33.92 1.37
N LYS A 220 2.35 34.77 2.16
CA LYS A 220 3.68 35.33 1.85
C LYS A 220 4.75 34.89 2.84
N LYS A 221 4.42 34.04 3.81
CA LYS A 221 5.34 33.59 4.86
C LYS A 221 4.98 32.17 5.28
N SER A 222 5.98 31.31 5.36
CA SER A 222 5.81 29.95 5.91
C SER A 222 5.69 30.00 7.42
N ASP A 223 4.78 29.19 7.97
CA ASP A 223 4.71 28.96 9.41
C ASP A 223 5.51 27.71 9.80
N PRO A 224 6.30 27.77 10.89
CA PRO A 224 6.81 26.60 11.57
C PRO A 224 5.71 26.04 12.47
N ILE A 225 5.17 24.88 12.10
CA ILE A 225 4.20 24.10 12.88
C ILE A 225 4.74 22.70 13.15
#